data_AF-A0A9P0ZNS9-F1
#
_entry.id   AF-A0A9P0ZNS9-F1
#
_cell.length_a   1.000
_cell.length_b   1.000
_cell.length_c   1.000
_cell.angle_alpha   90.00
_cell.angle_beta   90.00
_cell.angle_gamma   90.00
#
_symmetry.space_group_name_H-M   'P 1'
#
loop_
_entity.id
_entity.type
_entity.pdbx_description
1 polymer ?
#
loop_
_entity_poly.entity_id
_entity_poly.type
_entity_poly.pdbx_seq_one_letter_code
_entity_poly.pdbx_strand_id
1 'polypeptide(L)'
;MECCFGSVSFFFRWPLGLIIILFCCWILTGLSWFLTGINFFFHNFAEDTCNALEDFQQNPQNSSLQSVVPCTKYPTSNTLLVRIGSTIHNYMSQINLKLAELPALARPTETDDDLVVQEVCNPFSGAPNYTFTPDKCPTDSIPVGNLPNILSRYTCYKSSKKCRGEGKFLPEALYDECRAYSESLQDLIDIYPDLVSLLKCSQVKQAFSDIVQFQCKPFRKAARRLWLSTLLFSVCLVILTLLWAAKAYQDKGKLFSPCSIFPERV
;
A
#
# COMPACT_ATOMS: atom_id res chain seq x y z
N MET A 1 -27.42 56.44 -31.57
CA MET A 1 -26.35 55.54 -32.04
C MET A 1 -25.10 56.04 -31.33
N GLU A 2 -24.50 55.37 -30.35
CA GLU A 2 -24.36 53.94 -30.09
C GLU A 2 -24.40 53.69 -28.56
N CYS A 3 -25.39 52.94 -28.08
CA CYS A 3 -25.49 52.51 -26.66
C CYS A 3 -25.55 50.98 -26.54
N CYS A 4 -24.96 50.26 -27.50
CA CYS A 4 -24.98 48.81 -27.56
C CYS A 4 -23.56 48.24 -27.51
N PHE A 5 -22.83 48.42 -26.41
CA PHE A 5 -21.69 47.53 -26.06
C PHE A 5 -21.31 47.65 -24.58
N GLY A 6 -22.32 47.74 -23.69
CA GLY A 6 -22.12 48.06 -22.27
C GLY A 6 -22.46 46.94 -21.28
N SER A 7 -22.66 45.70 -21.72
CA SER A 7 -23.14 44.64 -20.80
C SER A 7 -22.09 44.15 -19.81
N VAL A 8 -20.79 44.40 -20.06
CA VAL A 8 -19.70 44.12 -19.10
C VAL A 8 -19.43 45.31 -18.18
N SER A 9 -19.78 46.53 -18.62
CA SER A 9 -19.55 47.77 -17.88
C SER A 9 -20.64 48.12 -16.86
N PHE A 10 -21.78 47.43 -16.87
CA PHE A 10 -22.86 47.70 -15.92
C PHE A 10 -22.59 47.19 -14.50
N PHE A 11 -21.72 46.19 -14.33
CA PHE A 11 -21.23 45.76 -13.01
C PHE A 11 -20.34 46.81 -12.33
N PHE A 12 -19.80 47.73 -13.13
CA PHE A 12 -18.98 48.84 -12.69
C PHE A 12 -19.81 50.13 -12.53
N ARG A 13 -21.05 50.03 -12.04
CA ARG A 13 -21.82 51.22 -11.66
C ARG A 13 -21.43 51.59 -10.22
N TRP A 14 -20.82 52.77 -10.12
CA TRP A 14 -19.67 53.15 -9.28
C TRP A 14 -19.65 52.94 -7.74
N PRO A 15 -20.74 52.61 -7.02
CA PRO A 15 -20.62 52.18 -5.61
C PRO A 15 -20.74 50.66 -5.39
N LEU A 16 -21.60 49.95 -6.15
CA LEU A 16 -21.88 48.53 -5.87
C LEU A 16 -20.72 47.62 -6.32
N GLY A 17 -20.12 47.93 -7.46
CA GLY A 17 -18.98 47.17 -8.01
C GLY A 17 -17.75 47.20 -7.11
N LEU A 18 -17.43 48.35 -6.50
CA LEU A 18 -16.30 48.46 -5.55
C LEU A 18 -16.54 47.65 -4.27
N ILE A 19 -17.78 47.62 -3.78
CA ILE A 19 -18.16 46.79 -2.62
C ILE A 19 -18.00 45.30 -2.94
N ILE A 20 -18.45 44.86 -4.12
CA ILE A 20 -18.30 43.47 -4.57
C ILE A 20 -16.82 43.10 -4.70
N ILE A 21 -15.99 43.95 -5.32
CA ILE A 21 -14.55 43.73 -5.46
C ILE A 21 -13.88 43.60 -4.09
N LEU A 22 -14.16 44.52 -3.16
CA LEU A 22 -13.65 44.45 -1.79
C LEU A 22 -14.03 43.14 -1.11
N PHE A 23 -15.31 42.75 -1.20
CA PHE A 23 -15.79 41.50 -0.61
C PHE A 23 -15.10 40.27 -1.20
N CYS A 24 -14.97 40.19 -2.53
CA CYS A 24 -14.23 39.11 -3.20
C CYS A 24 -12.75 39.08 -2.79
N CYS A 25 -12.10 40.25 -2.72
CA CYS A 25 -10.70 40.38 -2.28
C CYS A 25 -10.51 39.88 -0.84
N TRP A 26 -11.45 40.17 0.06
CA TRP A 26 -11.42 39.66 1.43
C TRP A 26 -11.57 38.13 1.50
N ILE A 27 -12.51 37.56 0.73
CA ILE A 27 -12.68 36.10 0.63
C ILE A 27 -11.40 35.44 0.10
N LEU A 28 -10.84 35.95 -1.00
CA LEU A 28 -9.61 35.42 -1.60
C LEU A 28 -8.42 35.52 -0.64
N THR A 29 -8.35 36.59 0.14
CA THR A 29 -7.33 36.76 1.18
C THR A 29 -7.48 35.70 2.26
N GLY A 30 -8.69 35.52 2.82
CA GLY A 30 -8.95 34.49 3.82
C GLY A 30 -8.60 33.08 3.34
N LEU A 31 -9.01 32.74 2.11
CA LEU A 31 -8.67 31.46 1.50
C LEU A 31 -7.17 31.28 1.29
N SER A 32 -6.46 32.33 0.86
CA SER A 32 -5.02 32.29 0.63
C SER A 32 -4.22 32.11 1.92
N TRP A 33 -4.64 32.74 3.02
CA TRP A 33 -4.06 32.53 4.35
C TRP A 33 -4.26 31.09 4.83
N PHE A 34 -5.47 30.56 4.65
CA PHE A 34 -5.76 29.16 4.98
C PHE A 34 -4.90 28.18 4.17
N LEU A 35 -4.81 28.37 2.86
CA LEU A 35 -3.95 27.56 1.98
C LEU A 35 -2.47 27.68 2.32
N THR A 36 -2.01 28.86 2.75
CA THR A 36 -0.63 29.05 3.21
C THR A 36 -0.34 28.18 4.44
N GLY A 37 -1.28 28.11 5.39
CA GLY A 37 -1.18 27.23 6.56
C GLY A 37 -1.11 25.75 6.18
N ILE A 38 -1.98 25.30 5.27
CA ILE A 38 -1.94 23.93 4.74
C ILE A 38 -0.59 23.63 4.06
N ASN A 39 -0.11 24.52 3.20
CA ASN A 39 1.17 24.32 2.50
C ASN A 39 2.37 24.34 3.45
N PHE A 40 2.31 25.12 4.53
CA PHE A 40 3.32 25.09 5.58
C PHE A 40 3.34 23.72 6.30
N PHE A 41 2.18 23.16 6.62
CA PHE A 41 2.09 21.81 7.17
C PHE A 41 2.70 20.79 6.21
N PHE A 42 2.34 20.82 4.93
CA PHE A 42 2.91 19.90 3.94
C PHE A 42 4.42 20.04 3.78
N HIS A 43 4.98 21.25 3.88
CA HIS A 43 6.42 21.47 3.85
C HIS A 43 7.14 20.76 5.02
N ASN A 44 6.64 20.93 6.24
CA ASN A 44 7.23 20.28 7.42
C ASN A 44 7.01 18.77 7.39
N PHE A 45 5.80 18.32 7.06
CA PHE A 45 5.50 16.90 6.92
C PHE A 45 6.41 16.20 5.90
N ALA A 46 6.66 16.85 4.76
CA ALA A 46 7.58 16.32 3.74
C ALA A 46 9.03 16.22 4.26
N GLU A 47 9.48 17.21 5.02
CA GLU A 47 10.81 17.22 5.62
C GLU A 47 10.96 16.14 6.69
N ASP A 48 10.01 16.08 7.63
CA ASP A 48 10.01 15.12 8.74
C ASP A 48 9.91 13.68 8.23
N THR A 49 9.00 13.41 7.29
CA THR A 49 8.83 12.07 6.71
C THR A 49 10.09 11.62 5.98
N CYS A 50 10.70 12.50 5.19
CA CYS A 50 11.91 12.15 4.44
C CYS A 50 13.13 11.97 5.35
N ASN A 51 13.28 12.79 6.38
CA ASN A 51 14.35 12.62 7.37
C ASN A 51 14.17 11.31 8.14
N ALA A 52 12.94 10.96 8.55
CA ALA A 52 12.67 9.69 9.22
C ALA A 52 12.99 8.47 8.34
N LEU A 53 12.67 8.53 7.04
CA LEU A 53 13.02 7.47 6.08
C LEU A 53 14.53 7.35 5.86
N GLU A 54 15.25 8.47 5.79
CA GLU A 54 16.71 8.50 5.68
C GLU A 54 17.40 7.95 6.95
N ASP A 55 16.89 8.31 8.13
CA ASP A 55 17.34 7.77 9.42
C ASP A 55 17.12 6.26 9.53
N PHE A 56 15.98 5.75 9.04
CA PHE A 56 15.71 4.32 8.99
C PHE A 56 16.70 3.60 8.05
N GLN A 57 17.08 4.22 6.93
CA GLN A 57 18.05 3.62 6.00
C GLN A 57 19.44 3.46 6.64
N GLN A 58 19.87 4.44 7.44
CA GLN A 58 21.15 4.43 8.13
C GLN A 58 21.15 3.49 9.34
N ASN A 59 20.10 3.55 10.17
CA ASN A 59 20.01 2.75 11.38
C ASN A 59 18.59 2.19 11.62
N PRO A 60 18.20 1.09 10.94
CA PRO A 60 16.85 0.54 11.04
C PRO A 60 16.51 0.07 12.46
N GLN A 61 17.52 -0.21 13.30
CA GLN A 61 17.35 -0.76 14.64
C GLN A 61 17.22 0.28 15.75
N ASN A 62 17.56 1.55 15.49
CA ASN A 62 17.42 2.65 16.46
C ASN A 62 16.64 3.83 15.84
N SER A 63 15.72 3.54 14.93
CA SER A 63 14.89 4.55 14.27
C SER A 63 13.47 4.55 14.85
N SER A 64 12.77 5.68 14.73
CA SER A 64 11.36 5.82 15.10
C SER A 64 10.42 4.88 14.33
N LEU A 65 10.87 4.41 13.16
CA LEU A 65 10.15 3.49 12.26
C LEU A 65 10.32 2.01 12.62
N GLN A 66 11.19 1.66 13.59
CA GLN A 66 11.43 0.27 13.99
C GLN A 66 10.17 -0.43 14.50
N SER A 67 9.28 0.28 15.21
CA SER A 67 8.06 -0.30 15.78
C SER A 67 6.94 -0.51 14.76
N VAL A 68 7.01 0.18 13.62
CA VAL A 68 5.99 0.14 12.56
C VAL A 68 6.35 -0.88 11.49
N VAL A 69 7.65 -1.08 11.23
CA VAL A 69 8.15 -2.02 10.24
C VAL A 69 8.45 -3.37 10.91
N PRO A 70 8.03 -4.51 10.34
CA PRO A 70 8.29 -5.86 10.89
C PRO A 70 9.75 -6.32 10.68
N CYS A 71 10.69 -5.46 11.04
CA CYS A 71 12.12 -5.62 10.91
C CYS A 71 12.71 -6.17 12.21
N THR A 72 12.92 -7.48 12.28
CA THR A 72 13.46 -8.12 13.49
C THR A 72 14.99 -8.01 13.55
N LYS A 73 15.54 -7.93 14.77
CA LYS A 73 17.00 -7.94 14.97
C LYS A 73 17.59 -9.27 14.53
N TYR A 74 18.70 -9.23 13.81
CA TYR A 74 19.60 -10.37 13.72
C TYR A 74 20.23 -10.61 15.11
N PRO A 75 20.29 -11.84 15.67
CA PRO A 75 20.06 -13.17 15.08
C PRO A 75 18.64 -13.74 15.26
N THR A 76 17.73 -13.04 15.92
CA THR A 76 16.36 -13.50 16.22
C THR A 76 15.55 -13.78 14.96
N SER A 77 15.78 -13.03 13.87
CA SER A 77 15.19 -13.31 12.56
C SER A 77 15.58 -14.69 12.02
N ASN A 78 16.85 -15.09 12.20
CA ASN A 78 17.36 -16.37 11.72
C ASN A 78 16.80 -17.54 12.53
N THR A 79 16.71 -17.41 13.85
CA THR A 79 16.13 -18.47 14.70
C THR A 79 14.64 -18.66 14.41
N LEU A 80 13.91 -17.59 14.12
CA LEU A 80 12.50 -17.66 13.70
C LEU A 80 12.36 -18.36 12.35
N LEU A 81 13.17 -17.99 11.36
CA LEU A 81 13.16 -18.62 10.03
C LEU A 81 13.48 -20.12 10.10
N VAL A 82 14.48 -20.49 10.90
CA VAL A 82 14.83 -21.90 11.15
C VAL A 82 13.68 -22.64 11.82
N ARG A 83 13.01 -22.01 12.81
CA ARG A 83 11.84 -22.62 13.48
C ARG A 83 10.69 -22.86 12.49
N ILE A 84 10.36 -21.87 11.66
CA ILE A 84 9.31 -21.99 10.64
C ILE A 84 9.69 -23.08 9.63
N GLY A 85 10.91 -23.04 9.09
CA GLY A 85 11.41 -24.02 8.14
C GLY A 85 11.40 -25.44 8.71
N SER A 86 11.81 -25.62 9.96
CA SER A 86 11.77 -26.93 10.64
C SER A 86 10.36 -27.48 10.83
N THR A 87 9.39 -26.60 11.11
CA THR A 87 7.99 -26.99 11.30
C THR A 87 7.40 -27.47 9.98
N ILE A 88 7.61 -26.71 8.90
CA ILE A 88 7.12 -27.08 7.56
C ILE A 88 7.82 -28.35 7.08
N HIS A 89 9.14 -28.45 7.22
CA HIS A 89 9.91 -29.64 6.84
C HIS A 89 9.40 -30.90 7.55
N ASN A 90 9.18 -30.84 8.86
CA ASN A 90 8.69 -31.97 9.64
C ASN A 90 7.26 -32.36 9.26
N TYR A 91 6.41 -31.37 8.96
CA TYR A 91 5.03 -31.64 8.52
C TYR A 91 4.99 -32.30 7.14
N MET A 92 5.77 -31.81 6.17
CA MET A 92 5.91 -32.44 4.85
C MET A 92 6.44 -33.86 4.93
N SER A 93 7.46 -34.09 5.77
CA SER A 93 7.99 -35.43 6.01
C SER A 93 6.92 -36.39 6.55
N GLN A 94 6.07 -35.92 7.48
CA GLN A 94 4.94 -36.73 7.97
C GLN A 94 3.90 -37.03 6.89
N ILE A 95 3.60 -36.07 6.01
CA ILE A 95 2.71 -36.31 4.86
C ILE A 95 3.29 -37.40 3.97
N ASN A 96 4.58 -37.31 3.60
CA ASN A 96 5.22 -38.30 2.74
C ASN A 96 5.24 -39.70 3.37
N LEU A 97 5.47 -39.79 4.68
CA LEU A 97 5.37 -41.05 5.42
C LEU A 97 3.96 -41.65 5.35
N LYS A 98 2.91 -40.84 5.52
CA LYS A 98 1.52 -41.30 5.43
C LYS A 98 1.08 -41.62 4.01
N LEU A 99 1.60 -40.90 3.03
CA LEU A 99 1.34 -41.18 1.63
C LEU A 99 1.93 -42.53 1.23
N ALA A 100 3.14 -42.85 1.69
CA ALA A 100 3.79 -44.13 1.48
C ALA A 100 3.01 -45.33 2.10
N GLU A 101 2.16 -45.10 3.11
CA GLU A 101 1.27 -46.12 3.68
C GLU A 101 0.00 -46.36 2.84
N LEU A 102 -0.40 -45.44 1.96
CA LEU A 102 -1.66 -45.53 1.20
C LEU A 102 -1.76 -46.74 0.25
N PRO A 103 -0.71 -47.14 -0.51
CA PRO A 103 -0.77 -48.31 -1.37
C PRO A 103 -1.10 -49.60 -0.62
N ALA A 104 -0.67 -49.72 0.65
CA ALA A 104 -0.98 -50.88 1.48
C ALA A 104 -2.46 -50.93 1.91
N LEU A 105 -3.14 -49.78 1.92
CA LEU A 105 -4.56 -49.64 2.29
C LEU A 105 -5.48 -49.72 1.07
N ALA A 106 -5.00 -49.32 -0.11
CA ALA A 106 -5.69 -49.52 -1.37
C ALA A 106 -5.62 -51.01 -1.75
N ARG A 107 -6.77 -51.70 -1.67
CA ARG A 107 -6.85 -53.11 -2.07
C ARG A 107 -6.37 -53.25 -3.52
N PRO A 108 -5.51 -54.22 -3.87
CA PRO A 108 -5.05 -54.38 -5.24
C PRO A 108 -6.26 -54.74 -6.10
N THR A 109 -6.67 -53.80 -6.95
CA THR A 109 -7.50 -54.14 -8.10
C THR A 109 -6.52 -54.68 -9.14
N GLU A 110 -6.83 -55.84 -9.72
CA GLU A 110 -5.93 -56.68 -10.53
C GLU A 110 -5.44 -56.05 -11.86
N THR A 111 -5.37 -54.72 -11.97
CA THR A 111 -5.05 -54.02 -13.24
C THR A 111 -4.15 -52.79 -13.16
N ASP A 112 -3.79 -52.26 -11.99
CA ASP A 112 -2.86 -51.11 -11.92
C ASP A 112 -1.54 -51.50 -11.25
N ASP A 113 -0.60 -51.97 -12.07
CA ASP A 113 0.83 -52.17 -11.76
C ASP A 113 1.58 -50.81 -11.58
N ASP A 114 0.84 -49.69 -11.54
CA ASP A 114 1.37 -48.32 -11.65
C ASP A 114 0.83 -47.38 -10.55
N LEU A 115 0.56 -47.90 -9.35
CA LEU A 115 0.25 -47.04 -8.20
C LEU A 115 1.53 -46.40 -7.63
N VAL A 116 2.26 -45.65 -8.46
CA VAL A 116 3.39 -44.84 -8.01
C VAL A 116 2.83 -43.67 -7.20
N VAL A 117 2.86 -43.81 -5.88
CA VAL A 117 2.54 -42.71 -4.98
C VAL A 117 3.67 -41.69 -5.09
N GLN A 118 3.36 -40.62 -5.80
CA GLN A 118 4.27 -39.52 -6.06
C GLN A 118 4.53 -38.74 -4.76
N GLU A 119 5.79 -38.56 -4.40
CA GLU A 119 6.18 -37.87 -3.15
C GLU A 119 5.79 -36.38 -3.22
N VAL A 120 5.32 -35.82 -2.10
CA VAL A 120 5.09 -34.37 -1.98
C VAL A 120 6.44 -33.67 -1.85
N CYS A 121 6.66 -32.67 -2.70
CA CYS A 121 7.84 -31.82 -2.67
C CYS A 121 7.98 -31.13 -1.31
N ASN A 122 9.12 -31.35 -0.66
CA ASN A 122 9.52 -30.64 0.54
C ASN A 122 10.59 -29.60 0.15
N PRO A 123 10.23 -28.31 0.05
CA PRO A 123 11.16 -27.28 -0.38
C PRO A 123 12.15 -26.87 0.72
N PHE A 124 12.10 -27.47 1.92
CA PHE A 124 13.01 -27.16 3.02
C PHE A 124 14.03 -28.27 3.21
N SER A 125 15.31 -27.91 3.37
CA SER A 125 16.36 -28.88 3.71
C SER A 125 16.15 -29.50 5.10
N GLY A 126 16.85 -30.60 5.38
CA GLY A 126 16.93 -31.15 6.73
C GLY A 126 17.69 -30.26 7.73
N ALA A 127 17.75 -30.72 8.97
CA ALA A 127 18.54 -30.13 10.05
C ALA A 127 20.01 -29.94 9.62
N PRO A 128 20.71 -28.92 10.16
CA PRO A 128 20.27 -28.00 11.22
C PRO A 128 19.62 -26.70 10.73
N ASN A 129 19.82 -26.33 9.46
CA ASN A 129 19.53 -24.96 8.99
C ASN A 129 18.17 -24.81 8.30
N TYR A 130 17.52 -25.91 7.90
CA TYR A 130 16.20 -25.90 7.25
C TYR A 130 16.06 -24.83 6.16
N THR A 131 17.05 -24.76 5.27
CA THR A 131 17.12 -23.75 4.22
C THR A 131 16.07 -24.01 3.15
N PHE A 132 15.40 -22.95 2.71
CA PHE A 132 14.46 -23.00 1.61
C PHE A 132 15.19 -23.18 0.27
N THR A 133 14.94 -24.30 -0.39
CA THR A 133 15.53 -24.73 -1.67
C THR A 133 14.45 -25.41 -2.54
N PRO A 134 13.55 -24.65 -3.17
CA PRO A 134 12.48 -25.20 -4.00
C PRO A 134 13.03 -25.99 -5.21
N ASP A 135 14.19 -25.60 -5.73
CA ASP A 135 14.81 -26.24 -6.90
C ASP A 135 15.36 -27.66 -6.65
N LYS A 136 15.40 -28.10 -5.38
CA LYS A 136 15.93 -29.42 -5.00
C LYS A 136 14.86 -30.51 -4.94
N CYS A 137 13.61 -30.18 -5.23
CA CYS A 137 12.56 -31.18 -5.28
C CYS A 137 12.76 -32.15 -6.47
N PRO A 138 12.48 -33.46 -6.29
CA PRO A 138 12.55 -34.44 -7.38
C PRO A 138 11.65 -34.02 -8.56
N THR A 139 12.07 -34.31 -9.79
CA THR A 139 11.31 -33.95 -11.01
C THR A 139 9.92 -34.57 -11.02
N ASP A 140 9.79 -35.74 -10.40
CA ASP A 140 8.52 -36.46 -10.24
C ASP A 140 7.90 -36.19 -8.86
N SER A 141 8.05 -35.00 -8.27
CA SER A 141 7.37 -34.66 -7.01
C SER A 141 6.21 -33.71 -7.24
N ILE A 142 5.17 -33.84 -6.42
CA ILE A 142 3.99 -32.98 -6.51
C ILE A 142 4.10 -31.79 -5.55
N PRO A 143 3.66 -30.59 -5.94
CA PRO A 143 3.51 -29.51 -4.98
C PRO A 143 2.41 -29.87 -3.98
N VAL A 144 2.54 -29.40 -2.74
CA VAL A 144 1.58 -29.76 -1.69
C VAL A 144 0.17 -29.32 -2.05
N GLY A 145 -0.02 -28.20 -2.75
CA GLY A 145 -1.33 -27.72 -3.22
C GLY A 145 -2.05 -28.68 -4.17
N ASN A 146 -1.32 -29.59 -4.84
CA ASN A 146 -1.90 -30.60 -5.73
C ASN A 146 -2.20 -31.93 -5.03
N LEU A 147 -1.81 -32.10 -3.77
CA LEU A 147 -2.09 -33.29 -2.98
C LEU A 147 -3.60 -33.64 -2.90
N PRO A 148 -4.54 -32.68 -2.74
CA PRO A 148 -5.98 -32.96 -2.71
C PRO A 148 -6.47 -33.54 -4.03
N ASN A 149 -5.87 -33.19 -5.18
CA ASN A 149 -6.26 -33.76 -6.47
C ASN A 149 -6.01 -35.28 -6.50
N ILE A 150 -4.92 -35.74 -5.88
CA ILE A 150 -4.62 -37.17 -5.76
C ILE A 150 -5.56 -37.85 -4.77
N LEU A 151 -5.76 -37.24 -3.59
CA LEU A 151 -6.63 -37.77 -2.53
C LEU A 151 -8.10 -37.89 -2.98
N SER A 152 -8.55 -37.02 -3.89
CA SER A 152 -9.91 -37.04 -4.44
C SER A 152 -10.29 -38.40 -5.07
N ARG A 153 -9.30 -39.11 -5.64
CA ARG A 153 -9.50 -40.44 -6.26
C ARG A 153 -9.84 -41.52 -5.23
N TYR A 154 -9.41 -41.35 -3.99
CA TYR A 154 -9.64 -42.27 -2.87
C TYR A 154 -10.75 -41.80 -1.94
N THR A 155 -11.37 -40.65 -2.24
CA THR A 155 -12.40 -40.02 -1.40
C THR A 155 -13.77 -40.61 -1.68
N CYS A 156 -14.46 -40.98 -0.61
CA CYS A 156 -15.84 -41.40 -0.61
C CYS A 156 -16.75 -40.18 -0.40
N TYR A 157 -17.26 -39.62 -1.49
CA TYR A 157 -18.25 -38.55 -1.46
C TYR A 157 -19.64 -39.11 -1.16
N LYS A 158 -20.26 -38.61 -0.09
CA LYS A 158 -21.53 -39.09 0.47
C LYS A 158 -21.44 -40.53 0.98
N SER A 159 -22.14 -40.84 2.07
CA SER A 159 -22.18 -42.16 2.73
C SER A 159 -22.94 -43.22 1.90
N SER A 160 -22.54 -43.40 0.65
CA SER A 160 -23.03 -44.48 -0.19
C SER A 160 -22.32 -45.77 0.24
N LYS A 161 -23.09 -46.81 0.55
CA LYS A 161 -22.57 -48.11 1.00
C LYS A 161 -21.63 -48.81 -0.01
N LYS A 162 -21.33 -48.19 -1.16
CA LYS A 162 -20.55 -48.73 -2.27
C LYS A 162 -19.08 -48.27 -2.29
N CYS A 163 -18.68 -47.24 -1.56
CA CYS A 163 -17.31 -46.69 -1.61
C CYS A 163 -16.20 -47.72 -1.33
N ARG A 164 -16.42 -48.60 -0.33
CA ARG A 164 -15.43 -49.61 0.05
C ARG A 164 -15.20 -50.66 -1.05
N GLY A 165 -16.18 -50.89 -1.92
CA GLY A 165 -16.06 -51.77 -3.08
C GLY A 165 -15.30 -51.15 -4.26
N GLU A 166 -15.23 -49.80 -4.30
CA GLU A 166 -14.53 -49.02 -5.34
C GLU A 166 -13.10 -48.63 -4.93
N GLY A 167 -12.57 -49.18 -3.83
CA GLY A 167 -11.24 -48.81 -3.32
C GLY A 167 -11.17 -47.41 -2.67
N LYS A 168 -12.31 -46.74 -2.46
CA LYS A 168 -12.39 -45.43 -1.80
C LYS A 168 -12.56 -45.61 -0.29
N PHE A 169 -11.56 -45.18 0.47
CA PHE A 169 -11.52 -45.33 1.94
C PHE A 169 -11.45 -44.00 2.68
N LEU A 170 -11.14 -42.89 2.00
CA LEU A 170 -11.01 -41.58 2.63
C LEU A 170 -12.39 -40.92 2.82
N PRO A 171 -12.80 -40.57 4.05
CA PRO A 171 -14.06 -39.84 4.27
C PRO A 171 -14.02 -38.42 3.72
N GLU A 172 -15.16 -37.92 3.22
CA GLU A 172 -15.32 -36.56 2.70
C GLU A 172 -14.85 -35.47 3.69
N ALA A 173 -15.21 -35.58 4.97
CA ALA A 173 -14.79 -34.62 5.98
C ALA A 173 -13.24 -34.53 6.13
N LEU A 174 -12.54 -35.66 6.06
CA LEU A 174 -11.08 -35.69 6.16
C LEU A 174 -10.43 -35.15 4.89
N TYR A 175 -11.04 -35.40 3.73
CA TYR A 175 -10.62 -34.82 2.46
C TYR A 175 -10.70 -33.28 2.49
N ASP A 176 -11.81 -32.72 2.99
CA ASP A 176 -11.99 -31.27 3.07
C ASP A 176 -10.98 -30.61 4.02
N GLU A 177 -10.68 -31.24 5.16
CA GLU A 177 -9.60 -30.81 6.05
C GLU A 177 -8.24 -30.85 5.34
N CYS A 178 -7.89 -31.98 4.71
CA CYS A 178 -6.63 -32.12 3.97
C CYS A 178 -6.49 -31.10 2.84
N ARG A 179 -7.58 -30.79 2.14
CA ARG A 179 -7.63 -29.75 1.12
C ARG A 179 -7.29 -28.38 1.70
N ALA A 180 -7.99 -27.96 2.75
CA ALA A 180 -7.76 -26.67 3.38
C ALA A 180 -6.33 -26.52 3.92
N TYR A 181 -5.79 -27.57 4.55
CA TYR A 181 -4.40 -27.58 5.03
C TYR A 181 -3.38 -27.52 3.89
N SER A 182 -3.60 -28.29 2.83
CA SER A 182 -2.73 -28.32 1.65
C SER A 182 -2.67 -26.96 0.95
N GLU A 183 -3.82 -26.33 0.72
CA GLU A 183 -3.93 -25.00 0.12
C GLU A 183 -3.23 -23.96 1.00
N SER A 184 -3.51 -23.96 2.31
CA SER A 184 -2.87 -23.04 3.26
C SER A 184 -1.35 -23.21 3.35
N LEU A 185 -0.86 -24.46 3.23
CA LEU A 185 0.57 -24.75 3.28
C LEU A 185 1.28 -24.35 1.98
N GLN A 186 0.59 -24.47 0.84
CA GLN A 186 1.09 -23.94 -0.43
C GLN A 186 1.20 -22.41 -0.37
N ASP A 187 0.16 -21.73 0.10
CA ASP A 187 0.18 -20.27 0.28
C ASP A 187 1.34 -19.84 1.19
N LEU A 188 1.58 -20.56 2.29
CA LEU A 188 2.70 -20.29 3.20
C LEU A 188 4.06 -20.46 2.52
N ILE A 189 4.23 -21.48 1.67
CA ILE A 189 5.45 -21.73 0.90
C ILE A 189 5.67 -20.61 -0.12
N ASP A 190 4.62 -20.19 -0.80
CA ASP A 190 4.67 -19.17 -1.85
C ASP A 190 5.05 -17.79 -1.28
N ILE A 191 4.57 -17.43 -0.09
CA ILE A 191 4.93 -16.18 0.60
C ILE A 191 6.25 -16.26 1.39
N TYR A 192 6.84 -17.45 1.55
CA TYR A 192 8.03 -17.64 2.39
C TYR A 192 9.23 -16.77 1.96
N PRO A 193 9.57 -16.63 0.67
CA PRO A 193 10.66 -15.75 0.23
C PRO A 193 10.46 -14.29 0.64
N ASP A 194 9.23 -13.79 0.57
CA ASP A 194 8.88 -12.43 0.99
C ASP A 194 8.97 -12.29 2.51
N LEU A 195 8.50 -13.28 3.26
CA LEU A 195 8.67 -13.34 4.71
C LEU A 195 10.15 -13.28 5.12
N VAL A 196 11.03 -14.02 4.43
CA VAL A 196 12.48 -13.97 4.65
C VAL A 196 13.02 -12.58 4.38
N SER A 197 12.58 -11.93 3.30
CA SER A 197 13.04 -10.61 2.92
C SER A 197 12.58 -9.51 3.88
N LEU A 198 11.36 -9.62 4.40
CA LEU A 198 10.81 -8.75 5.44
C LEU A 198 11.59 -8.91 6.75
N LEU A 199 11.82 -10.15 7.20
CA LEU A 199 12.56 -10.45 8.43
C LEU A 199 14.04 -10.04 8.35
N LYS A 200 14.65 -10.08 7.15
CA LYS A 200 16.01 -9.58 6.90
C LYS A 200 16.06 -8.08 6.59
N CYS A 201 14.92 -7.41 6.53
CA CYS A 201 14.78 -6.00 6.13
C CYS A 201 15.29 -5.64 4.73
N SER A 202 15.60 -6.60 3.87
CA SER A 202 16.20 -6.33 2.55
C SER A 202 15.23 -5.63 1.62
N GLN A 203 14.02 -6.18 1.44
CA GLN A 203 13.00 -5.58 0.57
C GLN A 203 12.51 -4.24 1.12
N VAL A 204 12.29 -4.12 2.43
CA VAL A 204 11.85 -2.85 3.03
C VAL A 204 12.91 -1.77 2.89
N LYS A 205 14.18 -2.10 3.16
CA LYS A 205 15.30 -1.18 2.99
C LYS A 205 15.45 -0.75 1.53
N GLN A 206 15.29 -1.67 0.58
CA GLN A 206 15.32 -1.38 -0.85
C GLN A 206 14.18 -0.41 -1.23
N ALA A 207 12.93 -0.73 -0.85
CA ALA A 207 11.77 0.09 -1.16
C ALA A 207 11.88 1.50 -0.56
N PHE A 208 12.34 1.62 0.69
CA PHE A 208 12.57 2.92 1.31
C PHE A 208 13.75 3.66 0.67
N SER A 209 14.81 2.97 0.28
CA SER A 209 15.92 3.57 -0.47
C SER A 209 15.43 4.17 -1.78
N ASP A 210 14.58 3.45 -2.51
CA ASP A 210 13.99 3.96 -3.77
C ASP A 210 13.11 5.19 -3.52
N ILE A 211 12.28 5.18 -2.47
CA ILE A 211 11.45 6.33 -2.08
C ILE A 211 12.32 7.53 -1.69
N VAL A 212 13.34 7.34 -0.86
CA VAL A 212 14.24 8.41 -0.43
C VAL A 212 15.00 8.99 -1.62
N GLN A 213 15.53 8.13 -2.49
CA GLN A 213 16.34 8.56 -3.63
C GLN A 213 15.51 9.28 -4.70
N PHE A 214 14.34 8.72 -5.05
CA PHE A 214 13.56 9.21 -6.19
C PHE A 214 12.42 10.15 -5.80
N GLN A 215 11.80 9.99 -4.63
CA GLN A 215 10.59 10.75 -4.26
C GLN A 215 10.88 11.88 -3.27
N CYS A 216 11.77 11.69 -2.30
CA CYS A 216 11.97 12.69 -1.25
C CYS A 216 12.56 14.02 -1.74
N LYS A 217 13.57 13.99 -2.62
CA LYS A 217 14.16 15.21 -3.20
C LYS A 217 13.14 16.04 -4.01
N PRO A 218 12.41 15.48 -4.99
CA PRO A 218 11.42 16.26 -5.72
C PRO A 218 10.24 16.68 -4.84
N PHE A 219 9.80 15.85 -3.88
CA PHE A 219 8.71 16.16 -2.98
C PHE A 219 9.02 17.37 -2.09
N ARG A 220 10.19 17.39 -1.41
CA ARG A 220 10.63 18.54 -0.59
C ARG A 220 10.75 19.82 -1.41
N LYS A 221 11.31 19.73 -2.63
CA LYS A 221 11.41 20.88 -3.55
C LYS A 221 10.04 21.37 -4.01
N ALA A 222 9.09 20.47 -4.29
CA ALA A 222 7.74 20.83 -4.68
C ALA A 222 6.97 21.49 -3.52
N ALA A 223 6.99 20.89 -2.33
CA ALA A 223 6.34 21.43 -1.14
C ALA A 223 6.87 22.82 -0.78
N ARG A 224 8.21 23.02 -0.84
CA ARG A 224 8.82 24.33 -0.61
C ARG A 224 8.40 25.38 -1.64
N ARG A 225 8.37 25.01 -2.93
CA ARG A 225 7.94 25.93 -4.00
C ARG A 225 6.48 26.33 -3.83
N LEU A 226 5.60 25.37 -3.51
CA LEU A 226 4.19 25.64 -3.24
C LEU A 226 4.01 26.59 -2.06
N TRP A 227 4.68 26.31 -0.93
CA TRP A 227 4.63 27.18 0.24
C TRP A 227 5.10 28.61 -0.07
N LEU A 228 6.26 28.78 -0.73
CA LEU A 228 6.78 30.09 -1.11
C LEU A 228 5.83 30.83 -2.06
N SER A 229 5.28 30.14 -3.06
CA SER A 229 4.36 30.73 -4.03
C SER A 229 3.07 31.20 -3.37
N THR A 230 2.49 30.39 -2.50
CA THR A 230 1.23 30.73 -1.81
C THR A 230 1.44 31.84 -0.79
N LEU A 231 2.58 31.84 -0.09
CA LEU A 231 2.96 32.92 0.83
C LEU A 231 3.08 34.27 0.09
N LEU A 232 3.80 34.29 -1.03
CA LEU A 232 3.96 35.50 -1.83
C LEU A 232 2.62 36.01 -2.38
N PHE A 233 1.79 35.10 -2.92
CA PHE A 233 0.47 35.44 -3.42
C PHE A 233 -0.43 36.01 -2.32
N SER A 234 -0.41 35.42 -1.12
CA SER A 234 -1.15 35.92 0.04
C SER A 234 -0.74 37.35 0.43
N VAL A 235 0.57 37.63 0.48
CA VAL A 235 1.09 38.98 0.77
C VAL A 235 0.64 39.99 -0.30
N CYS A 236 0.72 39.63 -1.58
CA CYS A 236 0.25 40.49 -2.67
C CYS A 236 -1.25 40.80 -2.55
N LEU A 237 -2.09 39.81 -2.21
CA LEU A 237 -3.51 40.03 -2.03
C LEU A 237 -3.81 40.98 -0.87
N VAL A 238 -3.12 40.86 0.27
CA VAL A 238 -3.26 41.79 1.40
C VAL A 238 -2.91 43.21 0.98
N ILE A 239 -1.82 43.41 0.23
CA ILE A 239 -1.45 44.75 -0.26
C ILE A 239 -2.53 45.29 -1.20
N LEU A 240 -3.03 44.46 -2.12
CA LEU A 240 -4.10 44.85 -3.03
C LEU A 240 -5.39 45.21 -2.28
N THR A 241 -5.79 44.44 -1.26
CA THR A 241 -7.01 44.74 -0.47
C THR A 241 -6.88 46.05 0.28
N LEU A 242 -5.71 46.35 0.85
CA LEU A 242 -5.42 47.61 1.53
C LEU A 242 -5.44 48.80 0.56
N LEU A 243 -4.86 48.65 -0.64
CA LEU A 243 -4.89 49.70 -1.67
C LEU A 243 -6.33 50.00 -2.13
N TRP A 244 -7.15 48.96 -2.36
CA TRP A 244 -8.56 49.13 -2.71
C TRP A 244 -9.37 49.75 -1.56
N ALA A 245 -9.11 49.36 -0.32
CA ALA A 245 -9.76 49.95 0.86
C ALA A 245 -9.40 51.44 1.03
N ALA A 246 -8.12 51.80 0.86
CA ALA A 246 -7.65 53.18 0.91
C ALA A 246 -8.30 54.03 -0.19
N LYS A 247 -8.38 53.50 -1.41
CA LYS A 247 -9.06 54.16 -2.53
C LYS A 247 -10.54 54.36 -2.26
N ALA A 248 -11.24 53.33 -1.78
CA ALA A 248 -12.64 53.42 -1.40
C ALA A 248 -12.88 54.45 -0.30
N TYR A 249 -11.96 54.58 0.66
CA TYR A 249 -12.03 55.61 1.71
C TYR A 249 -11.79 57.02 1.17
N GLN A 250 -10.81 57.22 0.29
CA GLN A 250 -10.54 58.52 -0.36
C GLN A 250 -11.68 59.00 -1.27
N ASP A 251 -12.44 58.07 -1.84
CA ASP A 251 -13.57 58.36 -2.71
C ASP A 251 -14.89 58.50 -1.91
N LYS A 252 -14.91 58.24 -0.60
CA LYS A 252 -16.04 58.61 0.28
C LYS A 252 -16.13 60.14 0.39
N GLY A 253 -17.22 60.71 -0.14
CA GLY A 253 -17.53 62.14 -0.04
C GLY A 253 -17.32 62.95 -1.32
N LYS A 254 -16.85 62.34 -2.42
CA LYS A 254 -16.84 62.98 -3.75
C LYS A 254 -18.13 62.61 -4.49
N LEU A 255 -18.98 63.60 -4.79
CA LEU A 255 -20.09 63.41 -5.73
C LEU A 255 -19.52 63.37 -7.15
N PHE A 256 -19.72 62.26 -7.84
CA PHE A 256 -19.40 62.14 -9.26
C PHE A 256 -20.69 62.31 -10.06
N SER A 257 -20.71 63.30 -10.95
CA SER A 257 -21.83 63.50 -11.86
C SER A 257 -21.88 62.33 -12.87
N PRO A 258 -23.09 61.95 -13.38
CA PRO A 258 -23.27 60.74 -14.18
C PRO A 258 -22.48 60.69 -15.50
N CYS A 259 -21.73 61.73 -15.87
CA CYS A 259 -20.99 61.83 -17.13
C CYS A 259 -19.59 62.47 -17.00
N SER A 260 -19.02 62.63 -15.80
CA SER A 260 -17.68 63.23 -15.64
C SER A 260 -16.70 62.31 -14.90
N ILE A 261 -15.51 62.15 -15.48
CA ILE A 261 -14.35 61.47 -14.88
C ILE A 261 -13.62 62.39 -13.88
N PHE A 262 -13.89 63.71 -13.91
CA PHE A 262 -13.29 64.67 -12.99
C PHE A 262 -14.20 64.91 -11.77
N PRO A 263 -13.68 64.78 -10.55
CA PRO A 263 -14.43 65.11 -9.34
C PRO A 263 -14.61 66.62 -9.25
N GLU A 264 -15.85 67.06 -9.03
CA GLU A 264 -16.16 68.45 -8.71
C GLU A 264 -15.98 68.64 -7.21
N ARG A 265 -15.19 69.64 -6.82
CA ARG A 265 -14.87 69.93 -5.41
C ARG A 265 -15.97 70.85 -4.88
N VAL A 266 -16.72 70.40 -3.87
CA VAL A 266 -17.60 71.27 -3.06
C VAL A 266 -16.74 72.13 -2.14
#